data_AF-X1BNC7-F1
#
_entry.id   AF-X1BNC7-F1
#
_cell.length_a   1.000
_cell.length_b   1.000
_cell.length_c   1.000
_cell.angle_alpha   90.00
_cell.angle_beta   90.00
_cell.angle_gamma   90.00
#
_symmetry.space_group_name_H-M   'P 1'
#
loop_
_entity.id
_entity.type
_entity.pdbx_description
1 polymer ?
#
loop_
_entity_poly.entity_id
_entity_poly.type
_entity_poly.pdbx_seq_one_letter_code
_entity_poly.pdbx_strand_id
1 'polypeptide(L)'
;MDIKATVYYLGAGLRILKPGEAERIKLGNFPSVKEMIDKSIEAGVEILVCEASKRMLGWEKVDLIPGVKIVGAATLNDLVLDADGTMWF
;
A
#
# COMPACT_ATOMS: atom_id res chain seq x y z
N MET A 1 -0.69 -5.43 -19.21
CA MET A 1 0.16 -4.29 -19.61
C MET A 1 1.56 -4.61 -19.12
N ASP A 2 2.58 -4.36 -19.92
CA ASP A 2 3.97 -4.61 -19.51
C ASP A 2 4.52 -3.36 -18.80
N ILE A 3 4.00 -3.10 -17.59
CA ILE A 3 4.36 -1.93 -16.78
C ILE A 3 4.77 -2.42 -15.40
N LYS A 4 5.93 -1.96 -14.93
CA LYS A 4 6.34 -2.13 -13.53
C LYS A 4 5.55 -1.17 -12.65
N ALA A 5 4.65 -1.69 -11.82
CA ALA A 5 3.82 -0.91 -10.94
C ALA A 5 4.22 -1.09 -9.46
N THR A 6 4.13 0.00 -8.70
CA THR A 6 4.34 0.04 -7.25
C THR A 6 3.21 0.84 -6.62
N VAL A 7 2.61 0.32 -5.55
CA VAL A 7 1.62 1.03 -4.73
C VAL A 7 2.27 1.45 -3.42
N TYR A 8 2.25 2.74 -3.12
CA TYR A 8 2.84 3.28 -1.90
C TYR A 8 1.75 3.79 -0.95
N TYR A 9 1.61 3.14 0.21
CA TYR A 9 0.68 3.57 1.26
C TYR A 9 1.32 4.66 2.11
N LEU A 10 0.66 5.83 2.12
CA LEU A 10 1.05 7.02 2.87
C LEU A 10 -0.06 7.44 3.84
N GLY A 11 0.33 8.06 4.95
CA GLY A 11 -0.59 8.71 5.87
C GLY A 11 -1.63 7.77 6.48
N ALA A 12 -2.90 8.20 6.49
CA ALA A 12 -4.01 7.43 7.06
C ALA A 12 -4.32 6.14 6.27
N GLY A 13 -3.88 6.04 5.01
CA GLY A 13 -4.11 4.87 4.16
C GLY A 13 -3.53 3.58 4.75
N LEU A 14 -2.48 3.69 5.58
CA LEU A 14 -1.89 2.57 6.31
C LEU A 14 -2.91 1.77 7.13
N ARG A 15 -4.00 2.39 7.60
CA ARG A 15 -5.04 1.71 8.40
C ARG A 15 -5.71 0.58 7.62
N ILE A 16 -5.81 0.72 6.30
CA ILE A 16 -6.39 -0.29 5.40
C ILE A 16 -5.58 -1.59 5.48
N LEU A 17 -4.27 -1.50 5.70
CA LEU A 17 -3.35 -2.63 5.71
C LEU A 17 -3.30 -3.38 7.05
N LYS A 18 -4.06 -2.96 8.06
CA LYS A 18 -4.18 -3.74 9.30
C LYS A 18 -4.99 -5.02 9.03
N PRO A 19 -4.65 -6.15 9.66
CA PRO A 19 -5.38 -7.39 9.48
C PRO A 19 -6.89 -7.23 9.70
N GLY A 20 -7.71 -7.64 8.73
CA GLY A 20 -9.17 -7.59 8.80
C GLY A 20 -9.81 -6.27 8.34
N GLU A 21 -9.05 -5.18 8.15
CA GLU A 21 -9.63 -3.89 7.74
C GLU A 21 -9.98 -3.86 6.24
N ALA A 22 -9.09 -4.34 5.37
CA ALA A 22 -9.29 -4.33 3.92
C ALA A 22 -10.46 -5.23 3.47
N GLU A 23 -10.73 -6.31 4.20
CA GLU A 23 -11.84 -7.25 3.97
C GLU A 23 -13.20 -6.57 4.14
N ARG A 24 -13.27 -5.56 5.03
CA ARG A 24 -14.50 -4.84 5.38
C ARG A 24 -14.82 -3.71 4.41
N ILE A 25 -13.86 -3.31 3.56
CA ILE A 25 -14.03 -2.23 2.60
C ILE A 25 -14.49 -2.82 1.27
N LYS A 26 -15.78 -2.68 0.96
CA LYS A 26 -16.40 -3.15 -0.28
C LYS A 26 -17.46 -2.16 -0.75
N LEU A 27 -17.47 -1.88 -2.05
CA LEU A 27 -18.46 -1.01 -2.68
C LEU A 27 -19.37 -1.83 -3.61
N GLY A 28 -20.63 -2.04 -3.22
CA GLY A 28 -21.59 -2.80 -4.01
C GLY A 28 -21.08 -4.18 -4.41
N ASN A 29 -21.03 -4.44 -5.72
CA ASN A 29 -20.58 -5.72 -6.30
C ASN A 29 -19.10 -5.75 -6.68
N PHE A 30 -18.34 -4.67 -6.41
CA PHE A 30 -16.89 -4.70 -6.61
C PHE A 30 -16.23 -5.68 -5.63
N PRO A 31 -15.04 -6.22 -5.96
CA PRO A 31 -14.22 -6.94 -4.98
C PRO A 31 -13.97 -6.07 -3.74
N SER A 32 -13.76 -6.72 -2.59
CA SER A 32 -13.22 -6.05 -1.41
C SER A 32 -11.82 -5.48 -1.71
N VAL A 33 -11.40 -4.49 -0.94
CA VAL A 33 -10.04 -3.95 -1.07
C VAL A 33 -8.99 -5.04 -0.80
N LYS A 34 -9.28 -6.00 0.09
CA LYS A 34 -8.41 -7.17 0.31
C LYS A 34 -8.21 -7.99 -0.96
N GLU A 35 -9.30 -8.34 -1.66
CA GLU A 35 -9.22 -9.10 -2.92
C GLU A 35 -8.47 -8.32 -4.00
N MET A 36 -8.57 -6.99 -4.02
CA MET A 36 -7.82 -6.15 -4.95
C MET A 36 -6.32 -6.13 -4.62
N ILE A 37 -5.96 -6.06 -3.33
CA ILE A 37 -4.58 -6.11 -2.87
C ILE A 37 -3.95 -7.46 -3.24
N ASP A 38 -4.64 -8.57 -2.95
CA ASP A 38 -4.14 -9.92 -3.23
C ASP A 38 -3.87 -10.12 -4.73
N LYS A 39 -4.82 -9.73 -5.58
CA LYS A 39 -4.65 -9.78 -7.04
C LYS A 39 -3.50 -8.90 -7.54
N SER A 40 -3.26 -7.77 -6.88
CA SER A 40 -2.15 -6.87 -7.23
C SER A 40 -0.81 -7.53 -6.90
N ILE A 41 -0.69 -8.14 -5.71
CA ILE A 41 0.51 -8.87 -5.29
C ILE A 41 0.75 -10.08 -6.21
N GLU A 42 -0.29 -10.85 -6.53
CA GLU A 42 -0.23 -11.99 -7.46
C GLU A 42 0.23 -11.56 -8.87
N ALA A 43 -0.14 -10.36 -9.31
CA ALA A 43 0.31 -9.77 -10.56
C ALA A 43 1.73 -9.18 -10.50
N GLY A 44 2.41 -9.26 -9.35
CA GLY A 44 3.78 -8.78 -9.17
C GLY A 44 3.90 -7.29 -8.82
N VAL A 45 2.81 -6.63 -8.42
CA VAL A 45 2.83 -5.24 -7.95
C VAL A 45 3.45 -5.19 -6.57
N GLU A 46 4.48 -4.37 -6.39
CA GLU A 46 5.05 -4.14 -5.06
C GLU A 46 4.16 -3.20 -4.24
N ILE A 47 3.84 -3.58 -3.01
CA ILE A 47 3.09 -2.75 -2.07
C ILE A 47 4.01 -2.29 -0.94
N LEU A 48 4.24 -0.99 -0.87
CA LEU A 48 5.15 -0.34 0.06
C LEU A 48 4.40 0.47 1.11
N VAL A 49 4.98 0.56 2.30
CA VAL A 49 4.36 1.19 3.47
C VAL A 49 5.33 2.19 4.09
N CYS A 50 4.89 3.43 4.25
CA CYS A 50 5.72 4.51 4.78
C CYS A 50 6.02 4.37 6.29
N GLU A 51 7.28 4.14 6.66
CA GLU A 51 7.72 4.11 8.07
C GLU A 51 7.41 5.43 8.82
N ALA A 52 7.56 6.57 8.16
CA ALA A 52 7.23 7.86 8.79
C ALA A 52 5.72 8.02 9.05
N SER A 53 4.86 7.49 8.18
CA SER A 53 3.41 7.49 8.41
C SER A 53 3.03 6.56 9.55
N LYS A 54 3.65 5.38 9.65
CA LYS A 54 3.48 4.48 10.79
C LYS A 54 3.80 5.20 12.11
N ARG A 55 4.93 5.93 12.17
CA ARG A 55 5.31 6.72 13.37
C ARG A 55 4.35 7.87 13.65
N MET A 56 3.93 8.60 12.61
CA MET A 56 2.91 9.66 12.71
C MET A 56 1.60 9.13 13.31
N LEU A 57 1.25 7.87 13.04
CA LEU A 57 0.07 7.19 13.61
C LEU A 57 0.29 6.64 15.03
N GLY A 58 1.48 6.82 15.61
CA GLY A 58 1.82 6.33 16.94
C GLY A 58 2.08 4.82 17.00
N TRP A 59 2.43 4.18 15.88
CA TRP A 59 2.63 2.74 15.82
C TRP A 59 4.11 2.40 15.97
N GLU A 60 4.58 2.12 17.18
CA GLU A 60 5.96 1.65 17.39
C GLU A 60 6.18 0.27 16.77
N LYS A 61 5.20 -0.63 16.97
CA LYS A 61 5.11 -1.96 16.35
C LYS A 61 3.75 -2.09 15.70
N VAL A 62 3.70 -2.72 14.53
CA VAL A 62 2.46 -2.95 13.79
C VAL A 62 2.54 -4.25 13.01
N ASP A 63 1.49 -5.04 13.12
CA ASP A 63 1.24 -6.17 12.21
C ASP A 63 0.41 -5.65 11.04
N LEU A 64 0.86 -5.98 9.83
CA LEU A 64 0.19 -5.64 8.58
C LEU A 64 -0.14 -6.92 7.82
N ILE A 65 -1.04 -6.82 6.84
CA ILE A 65 -1.33 -7.93 5.92
C ILE A 65 -0.03 -8.42 5.22
N PRO A 66 0.06 -9.73 4.87
CA PRO A 66 1.24 -10.26 4.20
C PRO A 66 1.45 -9.64 2.82
N GLY A 67 2.70 -9.67 2.34
CA GLY A 67 3.06 -9.21 1.00
C GLY A 67 3.30 -7.70 0.87
N VAL A 68 3.23 -6.94 1.98
CA VAL A 68 3.59 -5.51 2.01
C VAL A 68 4.96 -5.30 2.67
N LYS A 69 5.67 -4.25 2.27
CA LYS A 69 7.01 -3.94 2.78
C LYS A 69 7.08 -2.53 3.36
N ILE A 70 7.51 -2.42 4.63
CA ILE A 70 7.79 -1.12 5.25
C ILE A 70 9.10 -0.57 4.67
N VAL A 71 9.08 0.70 4.24
CA VAL A 71 10.21 1.41 3.64
C VAL A 71 10.41 2.79 4.27
N GLY A 72 11.63 3.31 4.17
CA GLY A 72 11.97 4.65 4.67
C GLY A 72 11.30 5.77 3.85
N ALA A 73 11.09 6.93 4.47
CA ALA A 73 10.35 8.03 3.85
C ALA A 73 10.96 8.56 2.54
N ALA A 74 12.28 8.51 2.39
CA ALA A 74 12.97 8.94 1.17
C ALA A 74 12.58 8.12 -0.07
N THR A 75 12.20 6.86 0.12
CA THR A 75 11.82 5.93 -0.97
C THR A 75 10.72 6.51 -1.86
N LEU A 76 9.76 7.26 -1.29
CA LEU A 76 8.70 7.86 -2.08
C LEU A 76 9.24 8.91 -3.06
N ASN A 77 10.23 9.69 -2.65
CA ASN A 77 10.83 10.71 -3.52
C ASN A 77 11.57 10.05 -4.67
N ASP A 78 12.34 9.00 -4.40
CA ASP A 78 13.04 8.22 -5.44
C ASP A 78 12.03 7.62 -6.44
N LEU A 79 10.95 6.99 -5.94
CA LEU A 79 9.90 6.44 -6.80
C LEU A 79 9.23 7.48 -7.68
N VAL A 80 8.97 8.69 -7.16
CA VAL A 80 8.34 9.77 -7.94
C VAL A 80 9.28 10.30 -9.02
N LEU A 81 10.58 10.35 -8.75
CA LEU A 81 11.59 10.80 -9.72
C LEU A 81 11.86 9.75 -10.80
N ASP A 82 11.82 8.47 -10.43
CA ASP A 82 12.12 7.35 -11.33
C ASP A 82 10.91 6.90 -12.17
N ALA A 83 9.69 7.16 -11.74
CA ALA A 83 8.49 6.71 -12.44
C ALA A 83 8.17 7.55 -13.68
N ASP A 84 7.79 6.89 -14.77
CA ASP A 84 7.25 7.55 -15.97
C ASP A 84 5.91 8.27 -15.70
N GLY A 85 5.20 7.87 -14.64
CA GLY A 85 3.94 8.48 -14.24
C GLY A 85 3.54 8.13 -12.81
N THR A 86 2.97 9.10 -12.10
CA THR A 86 2.52 8.96 -10.71
C THR A 86 1.05 9.34 -10.57
N MET A 87 0.29 8.57 -9.79
CA MET A 87 -1.10 8.87 -9.42
C MET A 87 -1.23 8.95 -7.90
N TRP A 88 -2.06 9.88 -7.42
CA TRP A 88 -2.31 10.12 -6.00
C TRP A 88 -3.80 10.03 -5.70
N PHE A 89 -4.15 9.34 -4.61
CA PHE A 89 -5.53 9.05 -4.20
C PHE A 89 -5.73 9.33 -2.71
#